data_AF-A0A6N7YT62-F1
#
_entry.id   AF-A0A6N7YT62-F1
#
_cell.length_a   1.000
_cell.length_b   1.000
_cell.length_c   1.000
_cell.angle_alpha   90.00
_cell.angle_beta   90.00
_cell.angle_gamma   90.00
#
_symmetry.space_group_name_H-M   'P 1'
#
loop_
_entity.id
_entity.type
_entity.pdbx_description
1 polymer ?
#
loop_
_entity_poly.entity_id
_entity_poly.type
_entity_poly.pdbx_seq_one_letter_code
_entity_poly.pdbx_strand_id
1 'polypeptide(L)'
;MPDRSTRDAVAQAAPLPEAQAAAGARGGGRAAGGGDPLVGELRRAGLLPALVLHLLADDRSYGNQLMDRVTEVTAGLVTVNPNTMYPLLRDLEARGLIAGEWEHPERRSRRFYRRTAAGAQEHERLRAALEPRLAAVAAAVTRLQAELDLEPGPGLPPSRP
;
A
#
# COMPACT_ATOMS: atom_id res chain seq x y z
N MET A 1 21.00 42.21 -33.29
CA MET A 1 19.72 42.50 -32.61
C MET A 1 18.89 41.21 -32.61
N PRO A 2 18.96 40.39 -31.55
CA PRO A 2 18.19 39.16 -31.48
C PRO A 2 16.76 39.42 -30.99
N ASP A 3 15.82 38.72 -31.61
CA ASP A 3 14.38 38.85 -31.52
C ASP A 3 13.84 38.49 -30.12
N ARG A 4 12.83 39.23 -29.67
CA ARG A 4 12.23 39.22 -28.32
C ARG A 4 11.32 38.01 -28.05
N SER A 5 11.51 36.90 -28.77
CA SER A 5 10.58 35.75 -28.73
C SER A 5 11.04 34.54 -27.91
N THR A 6 12.17 34.61 -27.19
CA THR A 6 12.67 33.50 -26.35
C THR A 6 12.59 33.73 -24.84
N ARG A 7 11.99 34.86 -24.39
CA ARG A 7 11.83 35.15 -22.96
C ARG A 7 10.41 34.96 -22.40
N ASP A 8 9.41 34.75 -23.25
CA ASP A 8 7.99 34.63 -22.80
C ASP A 8 7.44 33.19 -22.78
N ALA A 9 8.26 32.17 -23.04
CA ALA A 9 7.82 30.77 -23.02
C ALA A 9 8.02 30.05 -21.66
N VAL A 10 8.29 30.78 -20.57
CA VAL A 10 8.45 30.22 -19.21
C VAL A 10 7.29 30.60 -18.27
N ALA A 11 6.25 31.29 -18.77
CA ALA A 11 5.20 31.87 -17.93
C ALA A 11 3.85 31.13 -17.91
N GLN A 12 3.75 29.88 -18.38
CA GLN A 12 2.49 29.10 -18.35
C GLN A 12 2.61 27.69 -17.77
N ALA A 13 3.57 27.45 -16.88
CA ALA A 13 3.45 26.34 -15.93
C ALA A 13 2.82 26.90 -14.65
N ALA A 14 1.48 26.83 -14.56
CA ALA A 14 0.82 27.06 -13.28
C ALA A 14 1.48 26.15 -12.23
N PRO A 15 1.96 26.69 -11.09
CA PRO A 15 2.38 25.83 -10.00
C PRO A 15 1.12 25.10 -9.53
N LEU A 16 1.11 23.77 -9.54
CA LEU A 16 0.04 22.98 -8.91
C LEU A 16 0.08 23.22 -7.39
N PRO A 17 -0.78 24.07 -6.79
CA PRO A 17 -0.75 24.33 -5.35
C PRO A 17 -1.55 23.27 -4.58
N GLU A 18 -2.20 22.34 -5.27
CA GLU A 18 -3.13 21.38 -4.66
C GLU A 18 -2.43 20.12 -4.13
N ALA A 19 -1.19 19.85 -4.53
CA ALA A 19 -0.46 18.66 -4.06
C ALA A 19 0.15 18.81 -2.66
N GLN A 20 0.33 20.05 -2.17
CA GLN A 20 0.94 20.31 -0.85
C GLN A 20 -0.12 20.55 0.25
N ALA A 21 -1.36 20.88 -0.10
CA ALA A 21 -2.44 21.12 0.86
C ALA A 21 -3.05 19.82 1.44
N ALA A 22 -2.86 18.67 0.80
CA ALA A 22 -3.33 17.38 1.32
C ALA A 22 -2.31 16.68 2.24
N ALA A 23 -1.07 17.17 2.32
CA ALA A 23 0.00 16.55 3.11
C ALA A 23 0.06 17.02 4.58
N GLY A 24 -0.85 17.91 5.01
CA GLY A 24 -0.76 18.60 6.30
C GLY A 24 -1.59 18.03 7.45
N ALA A 25 -2.43 17.01 7.26
CA ALA A 25 -3.42 16.67 8.29
C ALA A 25 -3.82 15.18 8.37
N ARG A 26 -2.86 14.27 8.61
CA ARG A 26 -3.03 13.00 9.37
C ARG A 26 -1.64 12.67 9.95
N GLY A 27 -1.32 13.02 11.20
CA GLY A 27 -1.70 12.22 12.38
C GLY A 27 -1.02 10.85 12.30
N GLY A 28 -0.12 10.43 13.17
CA GLY A 28 0.36 10.96 14.44
C GLY A 28 1.50 10.06 14.92
N GLY A 29 2.09 10.45 16.05
CA GLY A 29 3.07 9.73 16.86
C GLY A 29 3.61 8.41 16.33
N ARG A 30 4.90 8.41 16.01
CA ARG A 30 5.72 7.21 16.05
C ARG A 30 5.61 6.60 17.45
N ALA A 31 4.76 5.59 17.61
CA ALA A 31 4.98 4.55 18.61
C ALA A 31 6.22 3.77 18.14
N ALA A 32 7.39 4.31 18.47
CA ALA A 32 8.64 3.59 18.42
C ALA A 32 8.56 2.42 19.43
N GLY A 33 8.84 1.20 18.98
CA GLY A 33 9.44 0.20 19.85
C GLY A 33 8.54 -0.89 20.45
N GLY A 34 7.35 -1.12 19.91
CA GLY A 34 6.52 -2.29 20.26
C GLY A 34 5.50 -2.54 19.18
N GLY A 35 5.93 -3.11 18.04
CA GLY A 35 4.99 -3.51 16.99
C GLY A 35 4.00 -4.51 17.57
N ASP A 36 2.71 -4.35 17.24
CA ASP A 36 1.68 -5.31 17.59
C ASP A 36 2.18 -6.74 17.28
N PRO A 37 2.32 -7.63 18.29
CA PRO A 37 2.88 -8.96 18.11
C PRO A 37 2.17 -9.78 17.04
N LEU A 38 0.84 -9.63 16.93
CA LEU A 38 0.01 -10.33 15.96
C LEU A 38 0.27 -9.81 14.55
N VAL A 39 0.34 -8.48 14.39
CA VAL A 39 0.71 -7.87 13.10
C VAL A 39 2.13 -8.25 12.70
N GLY A 40 3.05 -8.33 13.66
CA GLY A 40 4.43 -8.76 13.44
C GLY A 40 4.53 -10.21 12.93
N GLU A 41 3.80 -11.13 13.54
CA GLU A 41 3.66 -12.53 13.09
C GLU A 41 3.12 -12.60 11.65
N LEU A 42 2.02 -11.91 11.36
CA LEU A 42 1.41 -11.91 10.03
C LEU A 42 2.33 -11.30 8.96
N ARG A 43 3.10 -10.26 9.31
CA ARG A 43 4.12 -9.69 8.42
C ARG A 43 5.21 -10.71 8.09
N ARG A 44 5.71 -11.46 9.07
CA ARG A 44 6.69 -12.54 8.84
C ARG A 44 6.10 -13.66 7.99
N ALA A 45 4.81 -13.93 8.10
CA ALA A 45 4.09 -14.89 7.29
C ALA A 45 3.79 -14.41 5.84
N GLY A 46 4.19 -13.19 5.47
CA GLY A 46 4.04 -12.67 4.11
C GLY A 46 2.76 -11.88 3.86
N LEU A 47 2.12 -11.32 4.89
CA LEU A 47 0.92 -10.50 4.74
C LEU A 47 1.12 -9.32 3.77
N LEU A 48 2.21 -8.55 3.92
CA LEU A 48 2.43 -7.36 3.10
C LEU A 48 2.60 -7.66 1.60
N PRO A 49 3.47 -8.60 1.16
CA PRO A 49 3.53 -8.97 -0.25
C PRO A 49 2.20 -9.55 -0.76
N ALA A 50 1.46 -10.31 0.05
CA ALA A 50 0.15 -10.81 -0.32
C ALA A 50 -0.83 -9.66 -0.61
N LEU A 51 -0.92 -8.67 0.28
CA LEU A 51 -1.77 -7.49 0.09
C LEU A 51 -1.35 -6.67 -1.13
N VAL A 52 -0.06 -6.43 -1.35
CA VAL A 52 0.41 -5.67 -2.52
C VAL A 52 0.03 -6.40 -3.81
N LEU A 53 0.26 -7.71 -3.90
CA LEU A 53 -0.13 -8.48 -5.08
C LEU A 53 -1.66 -8.52 -5.26
N HIS A 54 -2.42 -8.61 -4.18
CA HIS A 54 -3.88 -8.55 -4.21
C HIS A 54 -4.36 -7.21 -4.80
N LEU A 55 -3.87 -6.09 -4.27
CA LEU A 55 -4.29 -4.74 -4.68
C LEU A 55 -3.92 -4.38 -6.13
N LEU A 56 -2.93 -5.07 -6.69
CA LEU A 56 -2.50 -4.96 -8.09
C LEU A 56 -3.21 -5.92 -9.03
N ALA A 57 -4.24 -6.65 -8.55
CA ALA A 57 -5.03 -7.56 -9.37
C ALA A 57 -5.96 -6.84 -10.35
N ASP A 58 -6.66 -5.81 -9.87
CA ASP A 58 -7.73 -5.14 -10.62
C ASP A 58 -7.21 -4.01 -11.50
N ASP A 59 -6.23 -3.25 -11.00
CA ASP A 59 -5.70 -2.08 -11.69
C ASP A 59 -4.22 -1.81 -11.39
N ARG A 60 -3.58 -1.06 -12.29
CA ARG A 60 -2.22 -0.57 -12.06
C ARG A 60 -2.20 0.49 -10.97
N SER A 61 -1.21 0.45 -10.09
CA SER A 61 -1.08 1.40 -8.97
C SER A 61 0.38 1.82 -8.74
N TYR A 62 0.62 2.85 -7.93
CA TYR A 62 1.95 3.34 -7.59
C TYR A 62 2.18 3.33 -6.07
N GLY A 63 3.44 3.44 -5.66
CA GLY A 63 3.86 3.18 -4.27
C GLY A 63 3.04 3.90 -3.20
N ASN A 64 2.79 5.21 -3.36
CA ASN A 64 1.99 5.97 -2.38
C ASN A 64 0.54 5.50 -2.31
N GLN A 65 -0.10 5.27 -3.45
CA GLN A 65 -1.48 4.76 -3.48
C GLN A 65 -1.58 3.35 -2.87
N LEU A 66 -0.58 2.50 -3.06
CA LEU A 66 -0.52 1.18 -2.42
C LEU A 66 -0.39 1.31 -0.89
N MET A 67 0.40 2.25 -0.38
CA MET A 67 0.51 2.49 1.07
C MET A 67 -0.83 2.92 1.68
N ASP A 68 -1.54 3.81 0.99
CA ASP A 68 -2.87 4.28 1.42
C ASP A 68 -3.88 3.13 1.41
N ARG A 69 -3.96 2.37 0.31
CA ARG A 69 -4.88 1.22 0.19
C ARG A 69 -4.58 0.12 1.21
N VAL A 70 -3.32 -0.19 1.49
CA VAL A 70 -2.95 -1.16 2.56
C VAL A 70 -3.45 -0.67 3.92
N THR A 71 -3.30 0.61 4.21
CA THR A 71 -3.78 1.20 5.47
C THR A 71 -5.31 1.11 5.56
N GLU A 72 -6.01 1.40 4.47
CA GLU A 72 -7.47 1.35 4.38
C GLU A 72 -8.03 -0.07 4.59
N VAL A 73 -7.57 -1.05 3.81
CA VAL A 73 -8.09 -2.43 3.87
C VAL A 73 -7.77 -3.13 5.19
N THR A 74 -6.82 -2.61 5.95
CA THR A 74 -6.44 -3.14 7.27
C THR A 74 -6.97 -2.30 8.43
N ALA A 75 -7.87 -1.34 8.18
CA ALA A 75 -8.42 -0.46 9.22
C ALA A 75 -7.35 0.30 10.02
N GLY A 76 -6.21 0.60 9.40
CA GLY A 76 -5.07 1.24 10.05
C GLY A 76 -4.15 0.30 10.85
N LEU A 77 -4.46 -1.00 10.97
CA LEU A 77 -3.60 -1.97 11.67
C LEU A 77 -2.24 -2.13 10.97
N VAL A 78 -2.22 -2.04 9.64
CA VAL A 78 -1.01 -2.16 8.85
C VAL A 78 -0.73 -0.83 8.15
N THR A 79 0.17 -0.05 8.74
CA THR A 79 0.74 1.12 8.07
C THR A 79 2.08 0.76 7.42
N VAL A 80 2.33 1.31 6.24
CA VAL A 80 3.56 1.05 5.48
C VAL A 80 4.18 2.38 5.09
N ASN A 81 5.47 2.53 5.36
CA ASN A 81 6.22 3.74 4.99
C ASN A 81 7.00 3.52 3.69
N PRO A 82 7.49 4.61 3.05
CA PRO A 82 8.30 4.54 1.83
C PRO A 82 9.50 3.60 1.94
N ASN A 83 10.20 3.61 3.08
CA ASN A 83 11.40 2.79 3.33
C ASN A 83 11.09 1.28 3.40
N THR A 84 9.82 0.92 3.46
CA THR A 84 9.35 -0.48 3.42
C THR A 84 8.72 -0.80 2.07
N MET A 85 7.85 0.07 1.58
CA MET A 85 7.10 -0.15 0.34
C MET A 85 8.01 -0.22 -0.88
N TYR A 86 8.92 0.75 -1.04
CA TYR A 86 9.74 0.82 -2.25
C TYR A 86 10.76 -0.33 -2.37
N PRO A 87 11.47 -0.74 -1.29
CA PRO A 87 12.28 -1.97 -1.36
C PRO A 87 11.46 -3.22 -1.68
N LEU A 88 10.25 -3.36 -1.12
CA LEU A 88 9.36 -4.47 -1.44
C LEU A 88 8.97 -4.47 -2.92
N LEU A 89 8.53 -3.34 -3.47
CA LEU A 89 8.17 -3.24 -4.89
C LEU A 89 9.35 -3.58 -5.79
N ARG A 90 10.57 -3.13 -5.44
CA ARG A 90 11.79 -3.50 -6.17
C ARG A 90 12.07 -5.00 -6.12
N ASP A 91 11.87 -5.66 -4.98
CA ASP A 91 12.03 -7.11 -4.84
C ASP A 91 11.01 -7.88 -5.68
N LEU A 92 9.72 -7.51 -5.58
CA LEU A 92 8.65 -8.14 -6.34
C LEU A 92 8.86 -7.97 -7.86
N GLU A 93 9.34 -6.80 -8.29
CA GLU A 93 9.66 -6.53 -9.70
C GLU A 93 10.88 -7.34 -10.15
N ALA A 94 11.95 -7.41 -9.35
CA ALA A 94 13.14 -8.20 -9.65
C ALA A 94 12.84 -9.70 -9.76
N ARG A 95 11.86 -10.20 -9.01
CA ARG A 95 11.35 -11.57 -9.08
C ARG A 95 10.34 -11.81 -10.22
N GLY A 96 10.01 -10.78 -10.99
CA GLY A 96 9.04 -10.86 -12.09
C GLY A 96 7.58 -11.03 -11.64
N LEU A 97 7.27 -10.77 -10.36
CA LEU A 97 5.92 -10.90 -9.79
C LEU A 97 5.05 -9.68 -10.10
N ILE A 98 5.68 -8.53 -10.32
CA ILE A 98 5.03 -7.31 -10.81
C ILE A 98 5.85 -6.72 -11.96
N ALA A 99 5.20 -5.94 -12.81
CA ALA A 99 5.86 -5.20 -13.88
C ALA A 99 5.63 -3.70 -13.69
N GLY A 100 6.71 -2.91 -13.70
CA GLY A 100 6.67 -1.46 -13.55
C GLY A 100 6.82 -0.69 -14.86
N GLU A 101 5.94 0.26 -15.09
CA GLU A 101 5.94 1.19 -16.23
C GLU A 101 5.99 2.64 -15.72
N TRP A 102 6.78 3.50 -16.37
CA TRP A 102 6.80 4.92 -16.03
C TRP A 102 5.61 5.62 -16.68
N GLU A 103 4.92 6.47 -15.93
CA GLU A 103 3.79 7.27 -16.42
C GLU A 103 4.15 8.14 -17.62
N HIS A 104 5.29 8.83 -17.51
CA HIS A 104 5.88 9.62 -18.56
C HIS A 104 7.30 9.10 -18.81
N PRO A 105 7.59 8.54 -20.00
CA PRO A 105 8.89 7.95 -20.30
C PRO A 105 10.06 8.93 -20.11
N GLU A 106 9.84 10.21 -20.42
CA GLU A 106 10.84 11.27 -20.37
C GLU A 106 11.00 11.87 -18.96
N ARG A 107 9.88 12.18 -18.29
CA ARG A 107 9.90 12.87 -16.99
C ARG A 107 10.02 11.93 -15.80
N ARG A 108 9.72 10.63 -15.98
CA ARG A 108 9.75 9.56 -14.96
C ARG A 108 9.17 10.01 -13.61
N SER A 109 8.02 10.68 -13.65
CA SER A 109 7.34 11.26 -12.47
C SER A 109 6.83 10.20 -11.50
N ARG A 110 6.21 9.14 -12.03
CA ARG A 110 5.60 8.05 -11.26
C ARG A 110 5.84 6.71 -11.95
N ARG A 111 6.14 5.68 -11.14
CA ARG A 111 6.22 4.29 -11.59
C ARG A 111 4.94 3.57 -11.18
N PHE A 112 4.18 3.13 -12.17
CA PHE A 112 2.99 2.31 -12.02
C PHE A 112 3.37 0.85 -12.12
N TYR A 113 2.79 0.01 -11.27
CA TYR A 113 3.01 -1.42 -11.25
C TYR A 113 1.72 -2.14 -11.61
N ARG A 114 1.84 -3.29 -12.26
CA ARG A 114 0.76 -4.26 -12.45
C ARG A 114 1.22 -5.65 -12.01
N ARG A 115 0.30 -6.50 -11.55
CA ARG A 115 0.62 -7.89 -11.22
C ARG A 115 0.85 -8.71 -12.49
N THR A 116 1.81 -9.62 -12.48
CA THR A 116 2.06 -10.57 -13.56
C THR A 116 1.38 -11.92 -13.31
N ALA A 117 1.39 -12.83 -14.28
CA ALA A 117 0.92 -14.20 -14.08
C ALA A 117 1.70 -14.93 -12.96
N ALA A 118 3.02 -14.72 -12.88
CA ALA A 118 3.84 -15.25 -11.79
C ALA A 118 3.44 -14.63 -10.43
N GLY A 119 3.16 -13.32 -10.41
CA GLY A 119 2.61 -12.64 -9.23
C GLY A 119 1.26 -13.17 -8.78
N ALA A 120 0.41 -13.62 -9.72
CA ALA A 120 -0.86 -14.25 -9.38
C ALA A 120 -0.68 -15.61 -8.69
N GLN A 121 0.27 -16.41 -9.17
CA GLN A 121 0.62 -17.70 -8.53
C GLN A 121 1.24 -17.50 -7.15
N GLU A 122 2.14 -16.52 -7.00
CA GLU A 122 2.74 -16.23 -5.68
C GLU A 122 1.70 -15.68 -4.70
N HIS A 123 0.77 -14.83 -5.17
CA HIS A 123 -0.36 -14.37 -4.35
C HIS A 123 -1.20 -15.54 -3.85
N GLU A 124 -1.52 -16.50 -4.71
CA GLU A 124 -2.25 -17.71 -4.34
C GLU A 124 -1.53 -18.50 -3.24
N ARG A 125 -0.22 -18.72 -3.42
CA ARG A 125 0.63 -19.41 -2.44
C ARG A 125 0.66 -18.69 -1.09
N LEU A 126 0.83 -17.37 -1.10
CA LEU A 126 0.85 -16.54 0.12
C LEU A 126 -0.51 -16.54 0.80
N ARG A 127 -1.61 -16.45 0.03
CA ARG A 127 -2.98 -16.50 0.57
C ARG A 127 -3.22 -17.82 1.29
N ALA A 128 -2.91 -18.95 0.65
CA ALA A 128 -3.06 -20.27 1.25
C ALA A 128 -2.21 -20.44 2.52
N ALA A 129 -1.02 -19.83 2.57
CA ALA A 129 -0.18 -19.84 3.77
C ALA A 129 -0.72 -18.96 4.91
N LEU A 130 -1.40 -17.86 4.59
CA LEU A 130 -1.95 -16.90 5.56
C LEU A 130 -3.31 -17.34 6.11
N GLU A 131 -4.13 -18.01 5.30
CA GLU A 131 -5.48 -18.43 5.63
C GLU A 131 -5.62 -19.11 7.01
N PRO A 132 -4.88 -20.20 7.32
CA PRO A 132 -5.00 -20.84 8.63
C PRO A 132 -4.55 -19.94 9.80
N ARG A 133 -3.61 -19.02 9.55
CA ARG A 133 -3.11 -18.09 10.58
C ARG A 133 -4.15 -17.01 10.88
N LEU A 134 -4.74 -16.43 9.84
CA LEU A 134 -5.80 -15.43 9.99
C LEU A 134 -7.04 -16.05 10.65
N ALA A 135 -7.41 -17.28 10.28
CA ALA A 135 -8.49 -18.01 10.93
C ALA A 135 -8.22 -18.24 12.42
N ALA A 136 -7.00 -18.63 12.80
CA ALA A 136 -6.61 -18.82 14.20
C ALA A 136 -6.67 -17.50 14.99
N VAL A 137 -6.19 -16.39 14.41
CA VAL A 137 -6.25 -15.05 15.04
C VAL A 137 -7.71 -14.62 15.21
N ALA A 138 -8.55 -14.77 14.20
CA ALA A 138 -9.97 -14.43 14.28
C ALA A 138 -10.69 -15.22 15.39
N ALA A 139 -10.47 -16.54 15.44
CA ALA A 139 -11.02 -17.39 16.49
C ALA A 139 -10.54 -16.97 17.90
N ALA A 140 -9.26 -16.61 18.05
CA ALA A 140 -8.73 -16.12 19.30
C ALA A 140 -9.37 -14.79 19.72
N VAL A 141 -9.54 -13.84 18.79
CA VAL A 141 -10.21 -12.56 19.04
C VAL A 141 -11.65 -12.78 19.50
N THR A 142 -12.40 -13.65 18.82
CA THR A 142 -13.78 -13.98 19.21
C THR A 142 -13.85 -14.57 20.62
N ARG A 143 -12.90 -15.46 20.97
CA ARG A 143 -12.84 -16.04 22.32
C ARG A 143 -12.53 -15.00 23.39
N LEU A 144 -11.61 -14.08 23.11
CA LEU A 144 -11.26 -12.99 24.03
C LEU A 144 -12.43 -12.02 24.21
N GLN A 145 -13.17 -11.71 23.15
CA GLN A 145 -14.37 -10.88 23.24
C GLN A 145 -15.42 -11.53 24.15
N ALA A 146 -15.65 -12.84 24.01
CA ALA A 146 -16.59 -13.57 24.86
C ALA A 146 -16.15 -13.64 26.33
N GLU A 147 -14.85 -13.86 26.60
CA GLU A 147 -14.32 -13.93 27.96
C GLU A 147 -14.35 -12.57 28.68
N LEU A 148 -14.23 -11.48 27.93
CA LEU A 148 -14.15 -10.11 28.46
C LEU A 148 -15.48 -9.35 28.35
N ASP A 149 -16.58 -10.03 27.99
CA ASP A 149 -17.90 -9.43 27.78
C ASP A 149 -17.87 -8.20 26.83
N LEU A 150 -17.04 -8.26 25.78
CA LEU A 150 -16.90 -7.19 24.80
C LEU A 150 -17.89 -7.37 23.64
N GLU A 151 -18.68 -6.33 23.37
CA GLU A 151 -19.52 -6.30 22.17
C GLU A 151 -18.68 -6.32 20.89
N PRO A 152 -19.08 -7.06 19.85
CA PRO A 152 -18.40 -7.03 18.57
C PRO A 152 -18.48 -5.60 17.99
N GLY A 153 -17.32 -5.01 17.73
CA GLY A 153 -17.23 -3.69 17.10
C GLY A 153 -17.92 -3.65 15.73
N PRO A 154 -18.30 -2.46 15.24
CA PRO A 154 -18.90 -2.33 13.91
C PRO A 154 -17.95 -2.95 12.88
N GLY A 155 -18.45 -3.92 12.11
CA GLY A 155 -17.67 -4.58 11.06
C GLY A 155 -17.07 -3.55 10.11
N LEU A 156 -15.94 -3.89 9.48
CA LEU A 156 -15.25 -2.98 8.57
C LEU A 156 -16.22 -2.52 7.48
N PRO A 157 -16.37 -1.21 7.22
CA PRO A 157 -17.17 -0.76 6.10
C PRO A 157 -16.64 -1.37 4.79
N PRO A 158 -17.51 -1.72 3.83
CA PRO A 158 -17.06 -2.31 2.58
C PRO A 158 -16.06 -1.38 1.89
N SER A 159 -14.96 -1.96 1.39
CA SER A 159 -14.00 -1.23 0.56
C SER A 159 -14.75 -0.62 -0.63
N ARG A 160 -14.64 0.69 -0.83
CA ARG A 160 -15.34 1.37 -1.95
C ARG A 160 -14.85 0.78 -3.29
N PRO A 161 -15.77 0.57 -4.26
CA PRO A 161 -15.45 0.06 -5.58
C PRO A 161 -14.58 1.05 -6.38
#